data_AF-A0A7W2NRT4-F1
#
_entry.id   AF-A0A7W2NRT4-F1
#
_cell.length_a   1.000
_cell.length_b   1.000
_cell.length_c   1.000
_cell.angle_alpha   90.00
_cell.angle_beta   90.00
_cell.angle_gamma   90.00
#
_symmetry.space_group_name_H-M   'P 1'
#
loop_
_entity.id
_entity.type
_entity.pdbx_description
1 polymer ?
#
loop_
_entity_poly.entity_id
_entity_poly.type
_entity_poly.pdbx_seq_one_letter_code
_entity_poly.pdbx_strand_id
1 'polypeptide(L)'
;MEFALIFTVQSKLLISAGVIASASAIWHLLCILGGPSWFAFARAPQQVIESAQQGTMLAPISTVFVASLMFTCTVFAFSAVGLIRKVPLLKSALITIASLCLLRGLIAIPTFATSTGLDIWQIVASTVWFYVGICFLTGSIEQYKPGKSGT
;
A
#
# COMPACT_ATOMS: atom_id res chain seq x y z
N MET A 1 31.61 3.13 -16.10
CA MET A 1 30.50 2.36 -15.50
C MET A 1 30.15 3.04 -14.18
N GLU A 2 29.45 4.16 -14.24
CA GLU A 2 29.11 4.95 -13.06
C GLU A 2 27.60 5.07 -13.00
N PHE A 3 26.97 3.98 -12.58
CA PHE A 3 25.57 3.99 -12.15
C PHE A 3 25.54 4.44 -10.67
N ALA A 4 26.13 5.61 -10.40
CA ALA A 4 25.86 6.32 -9.16
C ALA A 4 24.42 6.84 -9.30
N LEU A 5 23.45 6.01 -8.93
CA LEU A 5 22.08 6.44 -8.72
C LEU A 5 22.12 7.51 -7.63
N ILE A 6 22.20 8.77 -8.05
CA ILE A 6 21.93 9.93 -7.20
C ILE A 6 20.44 9.85 -6.90
N PHE A 7 20.09 9.02 -5.91
CA PHE A 7 18.72 8.91 -5.44
C PHE A 7 18.40 10.19 -4.69
N THR A 8 17.66 11.08 -5.34
CA THR A 8 17.02 12.22 -4.69
C THR A 8 16.17 11.71 -3.52
N VAL A 9 15.94 12.55 -2.52
CA VAL A 9 15.09 12.24 -1.35
C VAL A 9 13.77 11.60 -1.79
N GLN A 10 13.13 12.09 -2.86
CA GLN A 10 11.90 11.53 -3.42
C GLN A 10 12.05 10.08 -3.90
N SER A 11 13.16 9.74 -4.56
CA SER A 11 13.43 8.38 -4.99
C SER A 11 13.60 7.44 -3.80
N LYS A 12 14.30 7.89 -2.75
CA LYS A 12 14.43 7.12 -1.50
C LYS A 12 13.08 6.89 -0.82
N LEU A 13 12.20 7.90 -0.81
CA LEU A 13 10.84 7.82 -0.28
C LEU A 13 9.95 6.86 -1.08
N LEU A 14 10.05 6.87 -2.42
CA LEU A 14 9.31 5.93 -3.27
C LEU A 14 9.81 4.50 -3.08
N ILE A 15 11.13 4.30 -2.96
CA ILE A 15 11.70 2.97 -2.66
C ILE A 15 11.20 2.47 -1.31
N SER A 16 11.26 3.30 -0.26
CA SER A 16 10.77 2.90 1.07
C SER A 16 9.28 2.57 1.04
N ALA A 17 8.46 3.38 0.37
CA ALA A 17 7.04 3.11 0.18
C ALA A 17 6.77 1.80 -0.58
N GLY A 18 7.55 1.52 -1.64
CA GLY A 18 7.45 0.29 -2.40
C GLY A 18 7.81 -0.96 -1.58
N VAL A 19 8.85 -0.86 -0.74
CA VAL A 19 9.28 -1.92 0.19
C VAL A 19 8.25 -2.16 1.30
N ILE A 20 7.67 -1.10 1.85
CA ILE A 20 6.59 -1.21 2.85
C ILE A 20 5.37 -1.88 2.22
N ALA A 21 4.99 -1.48 1.00
CA ALA A 21 3.87 -2.07 0.27
C ALA A 21 4.10 -3.56 -0.03
N SER A 22 5.32 -3.96 -0.42
CA SER A 22 5.63 -5.36 -0.70
C SER A 22 5.65 -6.21 0.57
N ALA A 23 6.25 -5.70 1.65
CA ALA A 23 6.22 -6.36 2.96
C ALA A 23 4.76 -6.54 3.45
N SER A 24 3.92 -5.52 3.26
CA SER A 24 2.49 -5.60 3.60
C SER A 24 1.74 -6.63 2.73
N ALA A 25 2.03 -6.70 1.43
CA ALA A 25 1.45 -7.71 0.53
C ALA A 25 1.79 -9.14 0.99
N ILE A 26 3.06 -9.38 1.32
CA ILE A 26 3.53 -10.67 1.82
C ILE A 26 2.86 -10.99 3.15
N TRP A 27 2.75 -10.04 4.06
CA TRP A 27 2.06 -10.23 5.33
C TRP A 27 0.60 -10.68 5.16
N HIS A 28 -0.13 -10.08 4.22
CA HIS A 28 -1.51 -10.49 3.90
C HIS A 28 -1.53 -11.92 3.34
N LEU A 29 -0.65 -12.27 2.41
CA LEU A 29 -0.56 -13.64 1.89
C LEU A 29 -0.20 -14.66 2.97
N LEU A 30 0.65 -14.31 3.92
CA LEU A 30 0.98 -15.17 5.07
C LEU A 30 -0.23 -15.41 5.97
N CYS A 31 -1.20 -14.48 6.06
CA CYS A 31 -2.44 -14.72 6.79
C CYS A 31 -3.27 -15.86 6.20
N ILE A 32 -3.19 -16.08 4.88
CA ILE A 32 -3.83 -17.24 4.23
C ILE A 32 -3.19 -18.55 4.70
N LEU A 33 -1.85 -18.58 4.78
CA LEU A 33 -1.09 -19.76 5.19
C LEU A 33 -1.22 -20.03 6.70
N GLY A 34 -1.28 -18.97 7.51
CA GLY A 34 -1.44 -19.05 8.95
C GLY A 34 -2.87 -19.34 9.42
N GLY A 35 -3.85 -19.25 8.52
CA GLY A 35 -5.23 -19.62 8.77
C GLY A 35 -5.98 -18.64 9.70
N PRO A 36 -7.08 -19.08 10.34
CA PRO A 36 -8.00 -18.20 11.06
C PRO A 36 -7.37 -17.44 12.24
N SER A 37 -6.36 -18.03 12.88
CA SER A 37 -5.64 -17.41 14.01
C SER A 37 -4.83 -16.19 13.56
N TRP A 38 -4.28 -16.20 12.35
CA TRP A 38 -3.57 -15.06 11.78
C TRP A 38 -4.54 -13.96 11.34
N PHE A 39 -5.72 -14.31 10.81
CA PHE A 39 -6.78 -13.33 10.55
C PHE A 39 -7.28 -12.67 11.83
N ALA A 40 -7.43 -13.44 12.92
CA ALA A 40 -7.78 -12.91 14.23
C ALA A 40 -6.66 -12.01 14.80
N PHE A 41 -5.40 -12.40 14.63
CA PHE A 41 -4.24 -11.61 15.03
C PHE A 41 -4.15 -10.29 14.25
N ALA A 42 -4.42 -10.34 12.94
CA ALA A 42 -4.51 -9.17 12.07
C ALA A 42 -5.78 -8.32 12.32
N ARG A 43 -6.63 -8.71 13.30
CA ARG A 43 -7.90 -8.07 13.62
C ARG A 43 -8.78 -7.86 12.38
N ALA A 44 -8.82 -8.88 11.52
CA ALA A 44 -9.72 -8.88 10.37
C ALA A 44 -11.19 -8.80 10.84
N PRO A 45 -12.11 -8.29 9.99
CA PRO A 45 -13.53 -8.25 10.32
C PRO A 45 -14.03 -9.63 10.76
N GLN A 46 -14.97 -9.69 11.71
CA GLN A 46 -15.53 -10.97 12.19
C GLN A 46 -15.95 -11.88 11.04
N GLN A 47 -16.57 -11.30 10.00
CA GLN A 47 -17.00 -11.98 8.77
C GLN A 47 -15.86 -12.68 8.04
N VAL A 48 -14.65 -12.10 8.03
CA VAL A 48 -13.45 -12.68 7.40
C VAL A 48 -12.87 -13.80 8.27
N ILE A 49 -12.88 -13.64 9.59
CA ILE A 49 -12.42 -14.68 10.52
C ILE A 49 -13.35 -15.90 10.46
N GLU A 50 -14.66 -15.68 10.52
CA GLU A 50 -15.67 -16.73 10.38
C GLU A 50 -15.59 -17.39 9.00
N SER A 51 -15.38 -16.61 7.95
CA SER A 51 -15.15 -17.14 6.60
C SER A 51 -13.93 -18.06 6.54
N ALA A 52 -12.82 -17.67 7.18
CA ALA A 52 -11.60 -18.48 7.26
C ALA A 52 -11.81 -19.75 8.10
N GLN A 53 -12.58 -19.68 9.20
CA GLN A 53 -12.93 -20.84 10.03
C GLN A 53 -13.85 -21.82 9.30
N GLN A 54 -14.80 -21.31 8.52
CA GLN A 54 -15.75 -22.10 7.73
C GLN A 54 -15.15 -22.62 6.41
N GLY A 55 -13.91 -22.24 6.07
CA GLY A 55 -13.25 -22.65 4.82
C GLY A 55 -13.88 -22.05 3.56
N THR A 56 -14.60 -20.93 3.68
CA THR A 56 -15.24 -20.26 2.54
C THR A 56 -14.24 -19.39 1.77
N MET A 57 -14.54 -19.09 0.50
CA MET A 57 -13.59 -18.37 -0.37
C MET A 57 -13.49 -16.86 -0.13
N LEU A 58 -14.33 -16.28 0.73
CA LEU A 58 -14.33 -14.83 1.00
C LEU A 58 -13.03 -14.34 1.64
N ALA A 59 -12.51 -15.04 2.66
CA ALA A 59 -11.25 -14.70 3.32
C ALA A 59 -10.03 -14.70 2.36
N PRO A 60 -9.76 -15.77 1.60
CA PRO A 60 -8.64 -15.77 0.66
C PRO A 60 -8.86 -14.82 -0.53
N ILE A 61 -10.07 -14.70 -1.09
CA ILE A 61 -10.34 -13.77 -2.21
C ILE A 61 -10.07 -12.33 -1.78
N SER A 62 -10.60 -11.90 -0.64
CA SER A 62 -10.37 -10.54 -0.12
C SER A 62 -8.89 -10.29 0.16
N THR A 63 -8.19 -11.29 0.72
CA THR A 63 -6.76 -11.19 1.02
C THR A 63 -5.90 -11.09 -0.25
N VAL A 64 -6.18 -11.92 -1.26
CA VAL A 64 -5.50 -11.87 -2.56
C VAL A 64 -5.80 -10.56 -3.28
N PHE A 65 -7.03 -10.06 -3.21
CA PHE A 65 -7.41 -8.78 -3.79
C PHE A 65 -6.60 -7.63 -3.16
N VAL A 66 -6.55 -7.57 -1.83
CA VAL A 66 -5.73 -6.57 -1.11
C VAL A 66 -4.26 -6.74 -1.48
N ALA A 67 -3.69 -7.95 -1.37
CA ALA A 67 -2.29 -8.21 -1.71
C ALA A 67 -1.95 -7.78 -3.15
N SER A 68 -2.84 -8.01 -4.11
CA SER A 68 -2.68 -7.60 -5.51
C SER A 68 -2.62 -6.08 -5.67
N LEU A 69 -3.47 -5.33 -4.94
CA LEU A 69 -3.41 -3.87 -4.91
C LEU A 69 -2.08 -3.37 -4.32
N MET A 70 -1.60 -3.97 -3.24
CA MET A 70 -0.31 -3.62 -2.63
C MET A 70 0.87 -3.89 -3.58
N PHE A 71 0.85 -5.04 -4.25
CA PHE A 71 1.87 -5.43 -5.22
C PHE A 71 1.89 -4.46 -6.41
N THR A 72 0.72 -4.07 -6.87
CA THR A 72 0.54 -3.04 -7.90
C THR A 72 1.16 -1.71 -7.45
N CYS A 73 0.97 -1.30 -6.20
CA CYS A 73 1.64 -0.12 -5.63
C CYS A 73 3.17 -0.25 -5.65
N THR A 74 3.73 -1.42 -5.26
CA THR A 74 5.18 -1.67 -5.33
C THR A 74 5.71 -1.53 -6.76
N VAL A 75 5.01 -2.10 -7.74
CA VAL A 75 5.37 -1.97 -9.17
C VAL A 75 5.33 -0.51 -9.60
N PHE A 76 4.32 0.26 -9.21
CA PHE A 76 4.27 1.68 -9.54
C PHE A 76 5.37 2.50 -8.85
N ALA A 77 5.71 2.20 -7.59
CA ALA A 77 6.81 2.85 -6.88
C ALA A 77 8.16 2.62 -7.57
N PHE A 78 8.47 1.36 -7.92
CA PHE A 78 9.71 1.03 -8.60
C PHE A 78 9.76 1.54 -10.05
N SER A 79 8.62 1.59 -10.74
CA SER A 79 8.52 2.18 -12.07
C SER A 79 8.69 3.71 -12.02
N ALA A 80 8.23 4.38 -10.96
CA ALA A 80 8.39 5.82 -10.77
C ALA A 80 9.85 6.23 -10.55
N VAL A 81 10.65 5.36 -9.90
CA VAL A 81 12.09 5.55 -9.69
C VAL A 81 12.91 5.14 -10.92
N GLY A 82 12.28 4.49 -11.91
CA GLY A 82 12.95 4.02 -13.13
C GLY A 82 13.71 2.69 -12.95
N LEU A 83 13.41 1.93 -11.89
CA LEU A 83 14.02 0.62 -11.63
C LEU A 83 13.45 -0.48 -12.53
N ILE A 84 12.20 -0.32 -12.98
CA ILE A 84 11.51 -1.20 -13.94
C ILE A 84 10.96 -0.38 -15.11
N ARG A 85 10.56 -1.08 -16.19
CA ARG A 85 10.06 -0.45 -17.42
C ARG A 85 8.93 0.53 -17.10
N LYS A 86 9.01 1.74 -17.67
CA LYS A 86 8.00 2.78 -17.47
C LYS A 86 6.65 2.25 -17.94
N VAL A 87 5.71 2.09 -17.00
CA VAL A 87 4.33 1.75 -17.35
C VAL A 87 3.64 3.00 -17.90
N PRO A 88 2.99 2.92 -19.07
CA PRO A 88 2.11 3.99 -19.54
C PRO A 88 0.98 4.12 -18.51
N LEU A 89 0.63 5.36 -18.10
CA LEU A 89 -0.34 5.72 -17.02
C LEU A 89 0.22 5.83 -15.59
N LEU A 90 1.55 5.79 -15.40
CA LEU A 90 2.17 5.91 -14.08
C LEU A 90 1.68 7.15 -13.28
N LYS A 91 1.55 8.31 -13.93
CA LYS A 91 1.08 9.55 -13.27
C LYS A 91 -0.32 9.42 -12.68
N SER A 92 -1.27 8.91 -13.47
CA SER A 92 -2.65 8.75 -13.00
C SER A 92 -2.73 7.68 -11.91
N ALA A 93 -1.99 6.58 -12.07
CA ALA A 93 -1.98 5.51 -11.09
C ALA A 93 -1.44 5.98 -9.72
N LEU A 94 -0.34 6.73 -9.69
CA LEU A 94 0.20 7.25 -8.43
C LEU A 94 -0.77 8.22 -7.74
N ILE A 95 -1.46 9.07 -8.50
CA ILE A 95 -2.48 9.99 -7.93
C ILE A 95 -3.64 9.19 -7.36
N THR A 96 -4.16 8.19 -8.10
CA THR A 96 -5.24 7.34 -7.61
C THR A 96 -4.84 6.59 -6.34
N ILE A 97 -3.63 6.00 -6.31
CA ILE A 97 -3.10 5.29 -5.14
C ILE A 97 -2.93 6.24 -3.96
N ALA A 98 -2.33 7.41 -4.17
CA ALA A 98 -2.14 8.41 -3.13
C ALA A 98 -3.50 8.85 -2.54
N SER A 99 -4.47 9.16 -3.40
CA SER A 99 -5.83 9.52 -2.99
C SER A 99 -6.52 8.41 -2.21
N LEU A 100 -6.44 7.16 -2.66
CA LEU A 100 -6.98 6.01 -1.94
C LEU A 100 -6.31 5.80 -0.58
N CYS A 101 -4.98 5.93 -0.51
CA CYS A 101 -4.23 5.78 0.74
C CYS A 101 -4.53 6.90 1.74
N LEU A 102 -4.60 8.15 1.26
CA LEU A 102 -4.98 9.31 2.06
C LEU A 102 -6.42 9.20 2.53
N LEU A 103 -7.35 8.84 1.64
CA LEU A 103 -8.75 8.64 1.99
C LEU A 103 -8.91 7.51 3.00
N ARG A 104 -8.17 6.40 2.86
CA ARG A 104 -8.17 5.30 3.83
C ARG A 104 -7.61 5.73 5.18
N GLY A 105 -6.52 6.49 5.21
CA GLY A 105 -5.98 7.10 6.43
C GLY A 105 -6.95 8.10 7.06
N LEU A 106 -7.71 8.85 6.25
CA LEU A 106 -8.68 9.84 6.69
C LEU A 106 -9.97 9.21 7.21
N ILE A 107 -10.47 8.14 6.57
CA ILE A 107 -11.65 7.37 7.01
C ILE A 107 -11.36 6.62 8.32
N ALA A 108 -10.10 6.24 8.55
CA ALA A 108 -9.70 5.67 9.84
C ALA A 108 -9.86 6.67 11.00
N ILE A 109 -9.89 7.98 10.73
CA ILE A 109 -10.03 9.02 11.76
C ILE A 109 -11.43 9.04 12.41
N PRO A 110 -12.56 9.12 11.67
CA PRO A 110 -13.90 9.08 12.26
C PRO A 110 -14.28 7.71 12.86
N THR A 111 -13.64 6.60 12.46
CA THR A 111 -13.80 5.32 13.17
C THR A 111 -13.21 5.36 14.59
N PHE A 112 -12.26 6.25 14.89
CA PHE A 112 -11.84 6.51 16.29
C PHE A 112 -12.92 7.22 17.11
N ALA A 113 -13.76 8.04 16.46
CA ALA A 113 -14.79 8.83 17.13
C ALA A 113 -16.09 8.03 17.39
N THR A 114 -16.31 6.96 16.63
CA THR A 114 -17.54 6.15 16.72
C THR A 114 -17.22 4.81 17.39
N SER A 115 -17.13 4.83 18.71
CA SER A 115 -17.49 3.71 19.60
C SER A 115 -17.05 2.30 19.16
N THR A 116 -15.86 1.83 19.61
CA THR A 116 -15.56 0.51 20.22
C THR A 116 -14.04 0.28 20.23
N GLY A 117 -13.31 0.85 21.20
CA GLY A 117 -11.90 0.50 21.48
C GLY A 117 -10.85 1.06 20.51
N LEU A 118 -9.68 1.43 21.04
CA LEU A 118 -8.53 1.86 20.24
C LEU A 118 -7.84 0.64 19.61
N ASP A 119 -8.18 0.29 18.37
CA ASP A 119 -7.47 -0.75 17.64
C ASP A 119 -6.09 -0.25 17.20
N ILE A 120 -5.07 -0.56 18.01
CA ILE A 120 -3.65 -0.23 17.76
C ILE A 120 -3.22 -0.67 16.35
N TRP A 121 -3.68 -1.84 15.90
CA TRP A 121 -3.42 -2.33 14.53
C TRP A 121 -3.97 -1.41 13.45
N GLN A 122 -5.16 -0.85 13.67
CA GLN A 122 -5.79 0.06 12.72
C GLN A 122 -5.08 1.42 12.71
N ILE A 123 -4.59 1.89 13.86
CA ILE A 123 -3.75 3.10 13.98
C ILE A 123 -2.43 2.90 13.23
N VAL A 124 -1.72 1.81 13.50
CA VAL A 124 -0.44 1.49 12.87
C VAL A 124 -0.61 1.35 11.37
N ALA A 125 -1.60 0.55 10.93
CA ALA A 125 -1.88 0.40 9.50
C ALA A 125 -2.20 1.75 8.85
N SER A 126 -3.09 2.54 9.43
CA SER A 126 -3.47 3.84 8.86
C SER A 126 -2.31 4.82 8.80
N THR A 127 -1.46 4.86 9.83
CA THR A 127 -0.26 5.71 9.86
C THR A 127 0.75 5.30 8.80
N VAL A 128 1.01 4.00 8.65
CA VAL A 128 1.90 3.46 7.62
C VAL A 128 1.35 3.75 6.22
N TRP A 129 0.05 3.53 5.99
CA TRP A 129 -0.61 3.80 4.71
C TRP A 129 -0.67 5.28 4.38
N PHE A 130 -0.81 6.15 5.40
CA PHE A 130 -0.75 7.59 5.24
C PHE A 130 0.64 8.06 4.82
N TYR A 131 1.70 7.55 5.48
CA TYR A 131 3.09 7.80 5.09
C TYR A 131 3.38 7.35 3.65
N VAL A 132 2.93 6.14 3.29
CA VAL A 132 3.05 5.60 1.92
C VAL A 132 2.30 6.51 0.93
N GLY A 133 1.10 6.99 1.27
CA GLY A 133 0.33 7.93 0.46
C GLY A 133 1.08 9.26 0.20
N ILE A 134 1.74 9.82 1.21
CA ILE A 134 2.58 11.02 1.07
C ILE A 134 3.78 10.74 0.16
N CYS A 135 4.44 9.58 0.31
CA CYS A 135 5.55 9.18 -0.56
C CYS A 135 5.11 9.06 -2.02
N PHE A 136 3.94 8.47 -2.28
CA PHE A 136 3.38 8.41 -3.63
C PHE A 136 2.97 9.78 -4.16
N LEU A 137 2.38 10.64 -3.34
CA LEU A 137 1.98 12.00 -3.74
C LEU A 137 3.20 12.85 -4.13
N THR A 138 4.25 12.83 -3.31
CA THR A 138 5.51 13.55 -3.61
C THR A 138 6.19 13.01 -4.87
N GLY A 139 6.15 11.69 -5.09
CA GLY A 139 6.55 11.07 -6.34
C GLY A 139 5.72 11.53 -7.55
N SER A 140 4.40 11.65 -7.41
CA SER A 140 3.50 12.15 -8.46
C SER A 140 3.83 13.57 -8.87
N ILE A 141 4.09 14.45 -7.89
CA ILE A 141 4.41 15.87 -8.13
C ILE A 141 5.72 16.00 -8.91
N GLU A 142 6.73 15.21 -8.58
CA GLU A 142 8.01 15.21 -9.29
C GLU A 142 7.85 14.71 -10.74
N GLN A 143 6.95 13.75 -11.00
CA GLN A 143 6.60 13.31 -12.36
C GLN A 143 5.77 14.35 -13.13
N TYR A 144 5.11 15.28 -12.43
CA TYR A 144 4.35 16.38 -13.01
C TYR A 144 5.16 17.65 -13.26
N LYS A 145 6.35 17.80 -12.67
CA LYS A 145 7.24 18.94 -12.97
C LYS A 145 7.51 18.99 -14.49
N PRO A 146 7.25 20.14 -15.14
CA PRO A 146 7.32 20.29 -16.60
C PRO A 146 8.77 20.46 -17.08
N GLY A 147 9.65 19.50 -16.77
CA GLY A 147 11.06 19.51 -17.17
C GLY A 147 11.62 18.16 -17.61
N LYS A 148 10.80 17.09 -17.64
CA LYS A 148 11.24 15.73 -18.02
C LYS A 148 10.38 15.09 -19.10
N SER A 149 9.67 15.93 -19.86
CA SER A 149 8.98 15.57 -21.10
C SER A 149 9.66 16.31 -22.24
N GLY A 150 10.84 15.84 -22.63
CA GLY A 150 11.65 16.50 -23.63
C GLY A 150 13.03 15.88 -23.71
N THR A 151 13.10 14.69 -24.30
CA THR A 151 14.18 14.22 -25.18
C THR A 151 13.75 12.87 -25.75
#